data_AF-A0A8B7DL22-F1
#
_entry.id   AF-A0A8B7DL22-F1
#
_cell.length_a   1.000
_cell.length_b   1.000
_cell.length_c   1.000
_cell.angle_alpha   90.00
_cell.angle_beta   90.00
_cell.angle_gamma   90.00
#
_symmetry.space_group_name_H-M   'P 1'
#
loop_
_entity.id
_entity.type
_entity.pdbx_description
1 polymer ?
#
loop_
_entity_poly.entity_id
_entity_poly.type
_entity_poly.pdbx_seq_one_letter_code
_entity_poly.pdbx_strand_id
1 'polypeptide(L)'
;MTDHWILLFCILPSINCILTENVESLGCWKESKKSNFVSFENKHHFLTGPYNKRKNAVEKCARVAIDHGFTIFAVQDGGKCLSGANTVKKFDMYGPSNLCRDGKGGLWSNNVYR
;
A
#
# COMPACT_ATOMS: atom_id res chain seq x y z
N MET A 1 39.54 -12.60 -15.23
CA MET A 1 39.93 -11.40 -14.48
C MET A 1 38.62 -10.81 -13.94
N THR A 2 37.94 -11.51 -13.02
CA THR A 2 38.03 -11.44 -11.53
C THR A 2 37.43 -10.12 -11.04
N ASP A 3 36.33 -10.06 -10.29
CA ASP A 3 35.89 -10.88 -9.12
C ASP A 3 34.35 -11.13 -9.18
N HIS A 4 33.77 -12.33 -9.00
CA HIS A 4 33.69 -13.26 -7.86
C HIS A 4 32.97 -12.64 -6.63
N TRP A 5 32.05 -13.42 -6.02
CA TRP A 5 31.22 -13.11 -4.82
C TRP A 5 30.03 -12.17 -5.12
N ILE A 6 28.77 -12.62 -5.29
CA ILE A 6 27.90 -13.21 -4.28
C ILE A 6 26.88 -14.14 -4.97
N LEU A 7 27.07 -15.45 -4.82
CA LEU A 7 25.98 -16.44 -4.77
C LEU A 7 26.01 -17.00 -3.34
N LEU A 8 25.02 -16.69 -2.51
CA LEU A 8 24.73 -17.42 -1.27
C LEU A 8 23.26 -17.16 -0.90
N PHE A 9 22.35 -18.03 -1.35
CA PHE A 9 21.72 -19.08 -0.54
C PHE A 9 20.59 -18.56 0.38
N CYS A 10 19.36 -18.52 -0.14
CA CYS A 10 18.13 -18.54 0.68
C CYS A 10 17.84 -19.96 1.20
N ILE A 11 18.79 -20.57 1.92
CA ILE A 11 18.60 -21.89 2.56
C ILE A 11 18.76 -21.75 4.08
N LEU A 12 17.80 -21.11 4.77
CA LEU A 12 17.55 -21.34 6.20
C LEU A 12 16.06 -21.08 6.50
N PRO A 13 15.33 -22.00 7.18
CA PRO A 13 13.89 -21.90 7.45
C PRO A 13 13.53 -20.92 8.57
N SER A 14 14.41 -19.97 8.90
CA SER A 14 14.26 -19.03 10.02
C SER A 14 14.68 -17.60 9.71
N ILE A 15 15.04 -17.31 8.46
CA ILE A 15 15.02 -15.92 8.00
C ILE A 15 13.56 -15.72 7.58
N ASN A 16 12.80 -14.96 8.36
CA ASN A 16 11.62 -14.32 7.80
C ASN A 16 12.12 -13.63 6.52
N CYS A 17 11.80 -14.20 5.35
CA CYS A 17 11.83 -13.49 4.08
C CYS A 17 10.75 -12.41 4.20
N ILE A 18 11.00 -11.40 5.03
CA ILE A 18 10.21 -10.18 5.03
C ILE A 18 10.59 -9.59 3.69
N LEU A 19 9.71 -9.82 2.72
CA LEU A 19 9.61 -9.07 1.50
C LEU A 19 9.29 -7.63 1.94
N THR A 20 10.28 -6.91 2.47
CA THR A 20 10.23 -5.45 2.51
C THR A 20 10.56 -5.04 1.09
N GLU A 21 9.61 -5.23 0.17
CA GLU A 21 9.59 -4.31 -0.95
C GLU A 21 9.50 -2.92 -0.35
N ASN A 22 10.42 -2.05 -0.77
CA ASN A 22 10.53 -0.70 -0.23
C ASN A 22 9.22 0.03 -0.56
N VAL A 23 8.29 0.08 0.40
CA VAL A 23 7.03 0.82 0.25
C VAL A 23 7.37 2.29 0.14
N GLU A 24 7.17 2.85 -1.06
CA GLU A 24 7.47 4.24 -1.37
C GLU A 24 6.19 5.06 -1.41
N SER A 25 6.14 6.17 -0.67
CA SER A 25 5.01 7.10 -0.75
C SER A 25 5.09 7.93 -2.04
N LEU A 26 4.09 7.77 -2.91
CA LEU A 26 3.87 8.61 -4.10
C LEU A 26 3.14 9.92 -3.79
N GLY A 27 2.76 10.15 -2.54
CA GLY A 27 2.19 11.41 -2.06
C GLY A 27 0.72 11.34 -1.69
N CYS A 28 0.11 12.51 -1.54
CA CYS A 28 -1.28 12.68 -1.13
C CYS A 28 -2.14 13.22 -2.26
N TRP A 29 -3.21 12.49 -2.60
CA TRP A 29 -4.01 12.74 -3.79
C TRP A 29 -5.50 12.83 -3.44
N LYS A 30 -6.22 13.74 -4.08
CA LYS A 30 -7.66 13.89 -3.90
C LYS A 30 -8.38 12.65 -4.43
N GLU A 31 -9.44 12.24 -3.74
CA GLU A 31 -10.37 11.22 -4.23
C GLU A 31 -11.75 11.83 -4.51
N SER A 32 -12.45 11.31 -5.51
CA SER A 32 -13.82 11.70 -5.85
C SER A 32 -14.80 10.53 -5.71
N LYS A 33 -16.10 10.82 -5.82
CA LYS A 33 -17.19 9.82 -5.74
C LYS A 33 -17.06 8.67 -6.76
N LYS A 34 -16.32 8.84 -7.86
CA LYS A 34 -15.98 7.76 -8.81
C LYS A 34 -14.56 7.27 -8.53
N SER A 35 -14.32 6.74 -7.34
CA SER A 35 -12.99 6.22 -7.00
C SER A 35 -12.59 5.08 -7.93
N ASN A 36 -11.36 5.13 -8.43
CA ASN A 36 -10.75 4.02 -9.18
C ASN A 36 -10.17 2.96 -8.25
N PHE A 37 -10.17 3.21 -6.94
CA PHE A 37 -9.75 2.27 -5.93
C PHE A 37 -10.91 1.41 -5.46
N VAL A 38 -10.62 0.15 -5.18
CA VAL A 38 -11.53 -0.79 -4.52
C VAL A 38 -11.09 -0.93 -3.07
N SER A 39 -12.05 -0.82 -2.15
CA SER A 39 -11.80 -1.09 -0.73
C SER A 39 -11.66 -2.59 -0.48
N PHE A 40 -10.64 -2.94 0.31
CA PHE A 40 -10.37 -4.30 0.78
C PHE A 40 -10.76 -4.53 2.24
N GLU A 41 -11.29 -3.52 2.93
CA GLU A 41 -11.78 -3.71 4.29
C GLU A 41 -12.82 -4.85 4.35
N ASN A 42 -12.66 -5.73 5.33
CA ASN A 42 -13.46 -6.96 5.51
C ASN A 42 -13.40 -7.96 4.34
N LYS A 43 -12.48 -7.80 3.38
CA LYS A 43 -12.26 -8.75 2.26
C LYS A 43 -10.93 -9.50 2.36
N HIS A 44 -10.06 -9.11 3.29
CA HIS A 44 -8.76 -9.73 3.48
C HIS A 44 -8.49 -10.00 4.97
N HIS A 45 -7.97 -11.19 5.29
CA HIS A 45 -7.74 -11.64 6.67
C HIS A 45 -6.70 -10.81 7.45
N PHE A 46 -5.84 -10.03 6.79
CA PHE A 46 -4.93 -9.08 7.45
C PHE A 46 -5.62 -7.77 7.88
N LEU A 47 -6.75 -7.43 7.27
CA LEU A 47 -7.51 -6.20 7.50
C LEU A 47 -8.61 -6.43 8.55
N THR A 48 -8.18 -6.73 9.77
CA THR A 48 -9.08 -6.93 10.90
C THR A 48 -9.32 -5.65 11.68
N GLY A 49 -10.47 -5.59 12.35
CA GLY A 49 -10.88 -4.50 13.23
C GLY A 49 -11.12 -3.16 12.52
N PRO A 50 -11.40 -2.09 13.30
CA PRO A 50 -11.62 -0.75 12.75
C PRO A 50 -10.37 -0.23 12.05
N TYR A 51 -10.51 0.15 10.78
CA TYR A 51 -9.38 0.58 9.94
C TYR A 51 -8.63 1.80 10.53
N ASN A 52 -9.37 2.76 11.09
CA ASN A 52 -8.83 4.01 11.62
C ASN A 52 -8.03 3.85 12.92
N LYS A 53 -8.13 2.69 13.58
CA LYS A 53 -7.35 2.36 14.79
C LYS A 53 -6.12 1.50 14.47
N ARG A 54 -5.92 1.14 13.21
CA ARG A 54 -4.86 0.23 12.77
C ARG A 54 -3.51 0.94 12.81
N LYS A 55 -2.59 0.43 13.64
CA LYS A 55 -1.22 0.96 13.73
C LYS A 55 -0.47 0.77 12.40
N ASN A 56 -0.48 -0.46 11.89
CA ASN A 56 0.31 -0.90 10.74
C ASN A 56 -0.54 -0.87 9.45
N ALA A 57 -1.24 0.23 9.21
CA ALA A 57 -2.22 0.30 8.12
C ALA A 57 -1.55 0.24 6.74
N VAL A 58 -0.39 0.89 6.59
CA VAL A 58 0.38 0.94 5.35
C VAL A 58 0.92 -0.45 5.01
N GLU A 59 1.60 -1.10 5.96
CA GLU A 59 2.22 -2.41 5.76
C GLU A 59 1.18 -3.50 5.47
N LYS A 60 0.07 -3.47 6.20
CA LYS A 60 -1.04 -4.42 5.96
C LYS A 60 -1.68 -4.18 4.59
N CYS A 61 -1.81 -2.93 4.15
CA CYS A 61 -2.37 -2.64 2.84
C CYS A 61 -1.39 -3.00 1.71
N ALA A 62 -0.09 -2.77 1.88
CA ALA A 62 0.95 -3.24 0.98
C ALA A 62 0.86 -4.76 0.79
N ARG A 63 0.72 -5.51 1.89
CA ARG A 63 0.55 -6.96 1.83
C ARG A 63 -0.68 -7.38 1.03
N VAL A 64 -1.82 -6.73 1.26
CA VAL A 64 -3.07 -6.99 0.51
C VAL A 64 -2.89 -6.72 -1.00
N ALA A 65 -2.19 -5.64 -1.34
CA ALA A 65 -1.91 -5.30 -2.73
C ALA A 65 -1.04 -6.36 -3.41
N ILE A 66 0.05 -6.78 -2.75
CA ILE A 66 0.95 -7.84 -3.20
C ILE A 66 0.18 -9.17 -3.37
N ASP A 67 -0.62 -9.55 -2.38
CA ASP A 67 -1.42 -10.79 -2.40
C ASP A 67 -2.47 -10.78 -3.54
N HIS A 68 -2.73 -9.63 -4.17
CA HIS A 68 -3.62 -9.48 -5.32
C HIS A 68 -2.90 -9.07 -6.61
N GLY A 69 -1.57 -9.05 -6.61
CA GLY A 69 -0.77 -8.69 -7.78
C GLY A 69 -0.85 -7.22 -8.19
N PHE A 70 -1.23 -6.33 -7.28
CA PHE A 70 -1.24 -4.88 -7.51
C PHE A 70 0.08 -4.25 -7.06
N THR A 71 0.62 -3.36 -7.90
CA THR A 71 1.85 -2.60 -7.63
C THR A 71 1.60 -1.23 -7.04
N ILE A 72 0.33 -0.82 -6.91
CA ILE A 72 -0.07 0.45 -6.33
C ILE A 72 -1.22 0.21 -5.37
N PHE A 73 -1.12 0.81 -4.19
CA PHE A 73 -2.19 0.81 -3.21
C PHE A 73 -2.32 2.20 -2.58
N ALA A 74 -3.40 2.39 -1.85
CA ALA A 74 -3.65 3.59 -1.10
C ALA A 74 -4.17 3.30 0.31
N VAL A 75 -3.87 4.22 1.21
CA VAL A 75 -4.49 4.28 2.52
C VAL A 75 -5.31 5.56 2.61
N GLN A 76 -6.56 5.43 3.04
CA GLN A 76 -7.53 6.52 3.14
C GLN A 76 -8.11 6.65 4.55
N ASP A 77 -8.53 7.86 4.93
CA ASP A 77 -9.39 8.09 6.09
C ASP A 77 -8.83 7.49 7.41
N GLY A 78 -7.51 7.53 7.58
CA GLY A 78 -6.85 7.05 8.79
C GLY A 78 -6.53 5.56 8.82
N GLY A 79 -6.72 4.81 7.73
CA GLY A 79 -6.22 3.42 7.65
C GLY A 79 -6.96 2.47 6.71
N LYS A 80 -7.97 2.95 5.99
CA LYS A 80 -8.76 2.17 5.03
C LYS A 80 -7.88 1.76 3.86
N CYS A 81 -7.79 0.45 3.61
CA CYS A 81 -6.99 -0.10 2.54
C CYS A 81 -7.73 -0.11 1.21
N LEU A 82 -7.08 0.46 0.20
CA LEU A 82 -7.59 0.69 -1.13
C LEU A 82 -6.58 0.18 -2.17
N SER A 83 -7.00 -0.59 -3.17
CA SER A 83 -6.15 -0.94 -4.33
C SER A 83 -7.00 -1.32 -5.55
N GLY A 84 -6.39 -1.61 -6.70
CA GLY A 84 -7.11 -2.05 -7.90
C GLY A 84 -6.30 -1.93 -9.18
N ALA A 85 -6.74 -2.60 -10.24
CA ALA A 85 -6.00 -2.69 -11.51
C ALA A 85 -5.77 -1.33 -12.21
N ASN A 86 -6.67 -0.36 -12.01
CA ASN A 86 -6.62 0.94 -12.68
C ASN A 86 -5.90 2.03 -11.87
N THR A 87 -5.43 1.73 -10.66
CA THR A 87 -4.85 2.73 -9.75
C THR A 87 -3.59 3.34 -10.32
N VAL A 88 -2.71 2.52 -10.93
CA VAL A 88 -1.44 2.93 -11.57
C VAL A 88 -1.59 4.11 -12.54
N LYS A 89 -2.73 4.21 -13.25
CA LYS A 89 -2.93 5.21 -14.31
C LYS A 89 -3.72 6.44 -13.86
N LYS A 90 -4.34 6.42 -12.67
CA LYS A 90 -5.41 7.36 -12.31
C LYS A 90 -5.40 7.81 -10.85
N PHE A 91 -4.40 7.42 -10.05
CA PHE A 91 -4.39 7.77 -8.63
C PHE A 91 -4.28 9.29 -8.38
N ASP A 92 -3.71 10.03 -9.33
CA ASP A 92 -3.42 11.46 -9.29
C ASP A 92 -4.42 12.33 -10.07
N MET A 93 -5.43 11.73 -10.72
CA MET A 93 -6.27 12.41 -11.71
C MET A 93 -7.06 13.62 -11.18
N TYR A 94 -7.29 13.68 -9.87
CA TYR A 94 -8.01 14.79 -9.21
C TYR A 94 -7.06 15.83 -8.58
N GLY A 95 -5.75 15.64 -8.74
CA GLY A 95 -4.71 16.52 -8.25
C GLY A 95 -4.31 16.28 -6.79
N PRO A 96 -3.26 16.99 -6.32
CA PRO A 96 -2.71 16.82 -4.99
C PRO A 96 -3.67 17.29 -3.89
N SER A 97 -3.52 16.71 -2.70
CA SER A 97 -4.26 17.07 -1.49
C SER A 97 -3.30 17.32 -0.32
N ASN A 98 -3.74 18.15 0.63
CA ASN A 98 -3.04 18.40 1.89
C ASN A 98 -3.78 17.80 3.09
N LEU A 99 -4.78 16.96 2.86
CA LEU A 99 -5.63 16.37 3.91
C LEU A 99 -5.09 15.07 4.48
N CYS A 100 -4.08 14.47 3.85
CA CYS A 100 -3.45 13.26 4.36
C CYS A 100 -2.70 13.51 5.68
N ARG A 101 -2.74 12.54 6.59
CA ARG A 101 -2.03 12.58 7.87
C ARG A 101 -1.33 11.25 8.12
N ASP A 102 -0.08 11.31 8.57
CA ASP A 102 0.71 10.16 9.02
C ASP A 102 0.80 8.99 8.02
N GLY A 103 0.69 9.26 6.72
CA GLY A 103 0.67 8.22 5.68
C GLY A 103 -0.64 7.41 5.63
N LYS A 104 -1.68 7.83 6.33
CA LYS A 104 -2.94 7.08 6.45
C LYS A 104 -4.08 7.68 5.64
N GLY A 105 -3.75 8.58 4.72
CA GLY A 105 -4.72 9.35 3.96
C GLY A 105 -5.51 10.31 4.83
N GLY A 106 -6.62 10.78 4.30
CA GLY A 106 -7.56 11.66 4.97
C GLY A 106 -8.96 11.48 4.39
N LEU A 107 -9.91 12.27 4.87
CA LEU A 107 -11.25 12.25 4.30
C LEU A 107 -11.18 12.71 2.84
N TRP A 108 -11.69 11.88 1.91
CA TRP A 108 -11.60 12.11 0.46
C TRP A 108 -10.16 12.33 -0.05
N SER A 109 -9.16 11.75 0.61
CA SER A 109 -7.75 11.88 0.22
C SER A 109 -6.96 10.60 0.49
N ASN A 110 -6.19 10.20 -0.50
CA ASN A 110 -5.46 8.94 -0.51
C ASN A 110 -3.96 9.22 -0.36
N ASN A 111 -3.32 8.63 0.64
CA ASN A 111 -1.88 8.42 0.57
C ASN A 111 -1.65 7.24 -0.36
N VAL A 112 -0.93 7.46 -1.46
CA VAL A 112 -0.68 6.44 -2.48
C VAL A 112 0.74 5.93 -2.35
N TYR A 113 0.92 4.63 -2.56
CA TYR A 113 2.17 3.93 -2.38
C TYR A 113 2.47 3.00 -3.56
N ARG A 114 3.75 2.74 -3.80
CA ARG A 114 4.28 1.68 -4.68
C ARG A 114 5.17 0.73 -3.89
#